data_AF-A0A6G1SB23-F1
#
_entry.id   AF-A0A6G1SB23-F1
#
_cell.length_a   1.000
_cell.length_b   1.000
_cell.length_c   1.000
_cell.angle_alpha   90.00
_cell.angle_beta   90.00
_cell.angle_gamma   90.00
#
_symmetry.space_group_name_H-M   'P 1'
#
loop_
_entity.id
_entity.type
_entity.pdbx_description
1 polymer ?
#
loop_
_entity_poly.entity_id
_entity_poly.type
_entity_poly.pdbx_seq_one_letter_code
_entity_poly.pdbx_strand_id
1 'polypeptide(L)'
;SGSYIVFDTTGQRRIGVFKPKDEEPYGRLNPKWTKWMHKLCCPCCFGRSCLVPNQGYLSEASAYVVDRKLKLGIVPKTRVVRLFSKTFNYSAIDRAKANTKREVSERFPKVGKHFNRIGLPPKVGSFQLFVENYEDAAIWLRRFEEFPPEPDVKAEFQRQFERLVILDYIIRNTDRGNDNWLIYYDVKPTKTVNGHTGSINNAKSARMGAGDPSNSTVVVVNEAPSSIATSNNLILDTGSTPPSAPSPGDKPKDQSMSQQIVTGDIVGGSQSNEQNNQAGGGDVTSQPEPPVIRIAAIDNGLAFPFKHPDEWRAYPYYWAWLPYAKIPFSQESRKQFYPLLTDMNFVQELCDELYEVFSKDGGFDKKVFEKQMSVLRGQILNLTQALKEGKTPFQLVQMPPILVERRPTSSANRGRLRSMTDNFTQSFQKTAPFFTWC
;
A
#
# COMPACT_ATOMS: atom_id res chain seq x y z
N SER A 1 -7.06 -9.58 11.65
CA SER A 1 -6.62 -8.85 10.44
C SER A 1 -6.03 -7.53 10.91
N GLY A 2 -4.77 -7.22 10.55
CA GLY A 2 -4.05 -6.01 10.99
C GLY A 2 -4.18 -4.85 9.99
N SER A 3 -5.34 -4.69 9.37
CA SER A 3 -5.60 -3.72 8.29
C SER A 3 -6.93 -3.03 8.55
N TYR A 4 -6.98 -1.71 8.32
CA TYR A 4 -8.15 -0.88 8.61
C TYR A 4 -8.52 -0.04 7.38
N ILE A 5 -9.80 -0.02 7.03
CA ILE A 5 -10.33 0.95 6.05
C ILE A 5 -10.50 2.28 6.78
N VAL A 6 -9.91 3.33 6.22
CA VAL A 6 -10.01 4.69 6.73
C VAL A 6 -11.05 5.43 5.91
N PHE A 7 -11.98 6.08 6.61
CA PHE A 7 -13.03 6.89 6.03
C PHE A 7 -12.70 8.38 6.14
N ASP A 8 -13.33 9.19 5.30
CA ASP A 8 -13.33 10.63 5.41
C ASP A 8 -14.07 11.12 6.67
N THR A 9 -14.11 12.44 6.88
CA THR A 9 -14.77 13.04 8.06
C THR A 9 -16.28 12.82 8.08
N THR A 10 -16.91 12.57 6.93
CA THR A 10 -18.34 12.26 6.84
C THR A 10 -18.66 10.79 7.14
N GLY A 11 -17.65 9.91 7.08
CA GLY A 11 -17.82 8.48 7.26
C GLY A 11 -18.39 7.76 6.03
N GLN A 12 -18.63 8.47 4.93
CA GLN A 12 -19.28 7.91 3.74
C GLN A 12 -18.26 7.38 2.73
N ARG A 13 -17.09 8.03 2.64
CA ARG A 13 -16.11 7.71 1.59
C ARG A 13 -14.89 7.01 2.17
N ARG A 14 -14.50 5.89 1.55
CA ARG A 14 -13.24 5.21 1.84
C ARG A 14 -12.09 6.01 1.23
N ILE A 15 -11.15 6.47 2.05
CA ILE A 15 -10.02 7.29 1.60
C ILE A 15 -8.70 6.53 1.56
N GLY A 16 -8.59 5.45 2.34
CA GLY A 16 -7.36 4.67 2.38
C GLY A 16 -7.45 3.39 3.18
N VAL A 17 -6.37 2.62 3.11
CA VAL A 17 -6.13 1.43 3.94
C VAL A 17 -4.93 1.72 4.82
N PHE A 18 -5.10 1.56 6.13
CA PHE A 18 -4.05 1.71 7.12
C PHE A 18 -3.64 0.36 7.70
N LYS A 19 -2.35 0.01 7.66
CA LYS A 19 -1.78 -1.21 8.25
C LYS A 19 -0.77 -0.84 9.35
N PRO A 20 -1.13 -0.96 10.65
CA PRO A 20 -0.24 -0.60 11.75
C PRO A 20 0.89 -1.61 11.90
N LYS A 21 2.13 -1.11 12.07
CA LYS A 21 3.34 -1.93 12.29
C LYS A 21 3.16 -2.92 13.43
N ASP A 22 2.65 -2.47 14.57
CA ASP A 22 2.57 -3.27 15.79
C ASP A 22 1.50 -4.37 15.78
N GLU A 23 0.65 -4.39 14.74
CA GLU A 23 -0.41 -5.39 14.52
C GLU A 23 -0.10 -6.37 13.38
N GLU A 24 1.07 -6.25 12.73
CA GLU A 24 1.55 -7.21 11.75
C GLU A 24 1.69 -8.62 12.37
N PRO A 25 1.77 -9.71 11.56
CA PRO A 25 1.96 -11.07 12.05
C PRO A 25 3.15 -11.28 13.00
N TYR A 26 4.13 -10.37 12.99
CA TYR A 26 5.32 -10.34 13.86
C TYR A 26 5.38 -9.08 14.75
N GLY A 27 4.28 -8.32 14.83
CA GLY A 27 4.17 -7.13 15.68
C GLY A 27 4.13 -7.48 17.17
N ARG A 28 4.55 -6.53 18.01
CA ARG A 28 4.64 -6.71 19.47
C ARG A 28 3.29 -7.06 20.12
N LEU A 29 2.17 -6.67 19.50
CA LEU A 29 0.82 -6.91 19.99
C LEU A 29 0.14 -8.14 19.37
N ASN A 30 0.89 -8.95 18.62
CA ASN A 30 0.45 -10.27 18.15
C ASN A 30 1.21 -11.38 18.89
N PRO A 31 0.91 -11.62 20.18
CA PRO A 31 1.59 -12.64 20.95
C PRO A 31 1.08 -14.00 20.50
N LYS A 32 1.85 -14.69 19.65
CA LYS A 32 1.70 -16.13 19.50
C LYS A 32 2.90 -16.79 20.15
N TRP A 33 2.75 -17.14 21.42
CA TRP A 33 3.60 -18.07 22.15
C TRP A 33 3.86 -19.36 21.34
N THR A 34 2.90 -19.76 20.50
CA THR A 34 3.02 -20.79 19.47
C THR A 34 4.15 -20.56 18.46
N LYS A 35 4.47 -19.33 18.08
CA LYS A 35 5.58 -19.03 17.14
C LYS A 35 6.96 -19.10 17.81
N TRP A 36 7.08 -18.82 19.11
CA TRP A 36 8.35 -19.02 19.83
C TRP A 36 8.69 -20.50 19.96
N MET A 37 7.68 -21.33 20.27
CA MET A 37 7.80 -22.79 20.29
C MET A 37 8.12 -23.36 18.88
N HIS A 38 7.50 -22.81 17.82
CA HIS A 38 7.81 -23.21 16.45
C HIS A 38 9.21 -22.75 15.97
N LYS A 39 9.71 -21.62 16.48
CA LYS A 39 11.05 -21.10 16.19
C LYS A 39 12.17 -21.92 16.86
N LEU A 40 11.86 -22.61 17.97
CA LEU A 40 12.76 -23.54 18.65
C LEU A 40 12.73 -24.96 18.06
N CYS A 41 11.56 -25.46 17.61
CA CYS A 41 11.41 -26.85 17.16
C CYS A 41 11.52 -27.06 15.63
N CYS A 42 11.34 -26.04 14.79
CA CYS A 42 11.46 -26.12 13.32
C CYS A 42 11.75 -24.74 12.68
N PRO A 43 13.00 -24.23 12.78
CA PRO A 43 13.38 -22.90 12.27
C PRO A 43 13.27 -22.76 10.73
N CYS A 44 13.19 -23.88 9.99
CA CYS A 44 12.94 -23.89 8.55
C CYS A 44 11.44 -23.84 8.19
N CYS A 45 10.50 -24.30 9.02
CA CYS A 45 9.12 -24.50 8.54
C CYS A 45 8.21 -23.25 8.61
N PHE A 46 8.60 -22.19 9.31
CA PHE A 46 7.65 -21.11 9.66
C PHE A 46 8.14 -19.69 9.36
N GLY A 47 7.41 -19.01 8.46
CA GLY A 47 7.64 -17.62 8.06
C GLY A 47 8.45 -17.46 6.78
N ARG A 48 8.45 -16.23 6.23
CA ARG A 48 9.28 -15.86 5.08
C ARG A 48 10.70 -15.53 5.55
N SER A 49 11.54 -16.55 5.69
CA SER A 49 12.91 -16.45 6.24
C SER A 49 13.84 -15.49 5.50
N CYS A 50 13.51 -15.14 4.26
CA CYS A 50 14.23 -14.15 3.45
C CYS A 50 13.79 -12.70 3.68
N LEU A 51 12.73 -12.45 4.47
CA LEU A 51 12.21 -11.11 4.77
C LEU A 51 12.61 -10.66 6.17
N VAL A 52 12.78 -9.34 6.32
CA VAL A 52 12.99 -8.72 7.63
C VAL A 52 11.66 -8.71 8.41
N PRO A 53 11.61 -9.24 9.64
CA PRO A 53 10.38 -9.23 10.43
C PRO A 53 9.89 -7.81 10.76
N ASN A 54 8.56 -7.62 10.81
CA ASN A 54 7.93 -6.40 11.33
C ASN A 54 8.29 -5.11 10.56
N GLN A 55 8.55 -5.24 9.26
CA GLN A 55 8.82 -4.13 8.32
C GLN A 55 7.84 -4.12 7.13
N GLY A 56 6.68 -4.79 7.24
CA GLY A 56 5.74 -4.88 6.12
C GLY A 56 5.22 -3.51 5.69
N TYR A 57 4.94 -2.63 6.64
CA TYR A 57 4.54 -1.25 6.37
C TYR A 57 5.61 -0.42 5.61
N LEU A 58 6.91 -0.72 5.78
CA LEU A 58 7.99 -0.09 5.01
C LEU A 58 8.03 -0.66 3.60
N SER A 59 7.82 -1.97 3.45
CA SER A 59 7.70 -2.65 2.17
C SER A 59 6.56 -2.04 1.33
N GLU A 60 5.39 -1.84 1.93
CA GLU A 60 4.23 -1.15 1.33
C GLU A 60 4.57 0.27 0.84
N ALA A 61 5.18 1.09 1.70
CA ALA A 61 5.54 2.47 1.35
C ALA A 61 6.65 2.52 0.28
N SER A 62 7.58 1.57 0.32
CA SER A 62 8.73 1.50 -0.58
C SER A 62 8.36 0.99 -1.97
N ALA A 63 7.34 0.12 -2.09
CA ALA A 63 6.78 -0.24 -3.39
C ALA A 63 6.27 1.00 -4.15
N TYR A 64 5.64 1.95 -3.46
CA TYR A 64 5.25 3.22 -4.07
C TYR A 64 6.45 4.15 -4.38
N VAL A 65 7.55 4.06 -3.64
CA VAL A 65 8.80 4.76 -4.00
C VAL A 65 9.34 4.26 -5.34
N VAL A 66 9.40 2.94 -5.51
CA VAL A 66 9.84 2.30 -6.78
C VAL A 66 8.89 2.65 -7.92
N ASP A 67 7.57 2.53 -7.71
CA ASP A 67 6.53 2.90 -8.68
C ASP A 67 6.70 4.34 -9.17
N ARG A 68 6.85 5.29 -8.25
CA ARG A 68 7.04 6.70 -8.57
C ARG A 68 8.35 6.94 -9.32
N LYS A 69 9.46 6.33 -8.87
CA LYS A 69 10.79 6.54 -9.45
C LYS A 69 10.83 6.04 -10.90
N LEU A 70 10.17 4.93 -11.18
CA LEU A 70 10.05 4.34 -12.53
C LEU A 70 8.87 4.90 -13.34
N LYS A 71 8.00 5.71 -12.74
CA LYS A 71 6.77 6.25 -13.35
C LYS A 71 5.85 5.13 -13.87
N LEU A 72 5.66 4.08 -13.06
CA LEU A 72 4.76 2.97 -13.41
C LEU A 72 3.29 3.38 -13.29
N GLY A 73 2.93 4.08 -12.21
CA GLY A 73 1.58 4.60 -12.00
C GLY A 73 0.54 3.53 -11.68
N ILE A 74 0.96 2.43 -11.04
CA ILE A 74 0.11 1.29 -10.69
C ILE A 74 -0.01 1.08 -9.18
N VAL A 75 0.93 1.55 -8.36
CA VAL A 75 0.82 1.46 -6.90
C VAL A 75 0.05 2.68 -6.38
N PRO A 76 -1.13 2.51 -5.74
CA PRO A 76 -1.80 3.64 -5.11
C PRO A 76 -0.88 4.30 -4.08
N LYS A 77 -0.90 5.64 -4.03
CA LYS A 77 0.05 6.41 -3.21
C LYS A 77 0.07 5.88 -1.78
N THR A 78 1.24 5.40 -1.36
CA THR A 78 1.44 4.76 -0.06
C THR A 78 2.57 5.44 0.70
N ARG A 79 2.34 5.80 1.96
CA ARG A 79 3.34 6.46 2.83
C ARG A 79 3.29 5.89 4.25
N VAL A 80 4.40 6.02 4.97
CA VAL A 80 4.44 5.77 6.41
C VAL A 80 3.78 6.96 7.12
N VAL A 81 2.77 6.69 7.93
CA VAL A 81 2.04 7.70 8.71
C VAL A 81 1.88 7.28 10.16
N ARG A 82 1.41 8.21 11.00
CA ARG A 82 1.05 7.98 12.39
C ARG A 82 -0.42 8.30 12.58
N LEU A 83 -1.23 7.30 12.90
CA LEU A 83 -2.67 7.47 13.16
C LEU A 83 -3.05 6.91 14.52
N PHE A 84 -4.09 7.45 15.14
CA PHE A 84 -4.73 6.86 16.30
C PHE A 84 -6.22 6.69 16.03
N SER A 85 -6.81 5.61 16.52
CA SER A 85 -8.26 5.37 16.42
C SER A 85 -8.68 4.43 17.53
N LYS A 86 -9.85 4.65 18.15
CA LYS A 86 -10.38 3.73 19.17
C LYS A 86 -10.55 2.29 18.65
N THR A 87 -10.74 2.14 17.34
CA THR A 87 -10.91 0.85 16.64
C THR A 87 -9.61 0.06 16.47
N PHE A 88 -8.44 0.69 16.59
CA PHE A 88 -7.17 -0.04 16.50
C PHE A 88 -6.96 -0.93 17.73
N ASN A 89 -6.10 -1.94 17.59
CA ASN A 89 -5.82 -2.88 18.67
C ASN A 89 -4.76 -2.32 19.65
N TYR A 90 -5.21 -1.80 20.79
CA TYR A 90 -4.33 -1.33 21.87
C TYR A 90 -4.32 -2.28 23.06
N SER A 91 -3.21 -2.29 23.80
CA SER A 91 -3.10 -3.01 25.06
C SER A 91 -4.12 -2.49 26.09
N ALA A 92 -4.53 -3.34 27.03
CA ALA A 92 -5.41 -2.95 28.14
C ALA A 92 -4.83 -1.78 28.94
N ILE A 93 -3.50 -1.77 29.11
CA ILE A 93 -2.76 -0.70 29.81
C ILE A 93 -2.85 0.62 29.04
N ASP A 94 -2.70 0.62 27.72
CA ASP A 94 -2.79 1.85 26.91
C ASP A 94 -4.20 2.44 26.96
N ARG A 95 -5.24 1.58 26.92
CA ARG A 95 -6.64 2.02 27.06
C ARG A 95 -6.91 2.60 28.44
N ALA A 96 -6.48 1.91 29.51
CA ALA A 96 -6.64 2.39 30.88
C ALA A 96 -5.93 3.74 31.09
N LYS A 97 -4.67 3.87 30.66
CA LYS A 97 -3.91 5.12 30.72
C LYS A 97 -4.60 6.27 29.97
N ALA A 98 -5.14 5.99 28.78
CA ALA A 98 -5.85 6.99 28.00
C ALA A 98 -7.12 7.48 28.72
N ASN A 99 -7.89 6.56 29.31
CA ASN A 99 -9.10 6.88 30.06
C ASN A 99 -8.79 7.66 31.34
N THR A 100 -7.84 7.19 32.16
CA THR A 100 -7.44 7.87 33.40
C THR A 100 -6.92 9.28 33.11
N LYS A 101 -6.10 9.47 32.07
CA LYS A 101 -5.63 10.82 31.70
C LYS A 101 -6.76 11.74 31.28
N ARG A 102 -7.77 11.21 30.58
CA ARG A 102 -8.97 11.98 30.22
C ARG A 102 -9.75 12.39 31.47
N GLU A 103 -10.05 11.44 32.35
CA GLU A 103 -10.78 11.70 33.60
C GLU A 103 -10.05 12.69 34.51
N VAL A 104 -8.74 12.52 34.69
CA VAL A 104 -7.93 13.45 35.49
C VAL A 104 -7.89 14.83 34.85
N SER A 105 -7.84 14.92 33.53
CA SER A 105 -7.88 16.22 32.84
C SER A 105 -9.24 16.91 32.95
N GLU A 106 -10.34 16.15 32.91
CA GLU A 106 -11.70 16.67 33.08
C GLU A 106 -11.95 17.11 34.53
N ARG A 107 -11.49 16.32 35.51
CA ARG A 107 -11.69 16.58 36.95
C ARG A 107 -10.73 17.62 37.51
N PHE A 108 -9.49 17.66 37.03
CA PHE A 108 -8.45 18.57 37.49
C PHE A 108 -7.75 19.25 36.31
N PRO A 109 -8.36 20.31 35.72
CA PRO A 109 -7.82 20.97 34.52
C PRO A 109 -6.39 21.49 34.67
N LYS A 110 -5.99 21.91 35.89
CA LYS A 110 -4.61 22.33 36.19
C LYS A 110 -3.60 21.19 36.03
N VAL A 111 -3.96 19.96 36.41
CA VAL A 111 -3.12 18.76 36.24
C VAL A 111 -3.15 18.31 34.78
N GLY A 112 -4.33 18.35 34.14
CA GLY A 112 -4.50 18.01 32.72
C GLY A 112 -3.61 18.79 31.76
N LYS A 113 -3.37 20.09 32.04
CA LYS A 113 -2.45 20.95 31.26
C LYS A 113 -1.00 20.43 31.22
N HIS A 114 -0.60 19.58 32.16
CA HIS A 114 0.74 18.98 32.20
C HIS A 114 0.82 17.67 31.41
N PHE A 115 -0.30 17.13 30.93
CA PHE A 115 -0.28 15.95 30.07
C PHE A 115 0.06 16.35 28.64
N ASN A 116 1.26 15.99 28.19
CA ASN A 116 1.69 16.16 26.80
C ASN A 116 0.77 15.48 25.77
N ARG A 117 -0.04 14.50 26.21
CA ARG A 117 -1.04 13.82 25.37
C ARG A 117 -2.19 13.28 26.21
N ILE A 118 -3.41 13.55 25.77
CA ILE A 118 -4.65 12.93 26.23
C ILE A 118 -5.15 12.02 25.10
N GLY A 119 -5.52 10.77 25.43
CA GLY A 119 -5.99 9.79 24.45
C GLY A 119 -4.96 8.72 24.06
N LEU A 120 -5.36 7.86 23.11
CA LEU A 120 -4.61 6.67 22.68
C LEU A 120 -3.31 7.05 21.95
N PRO A 121 -2.23 6.25 22.09
CA PRO A 121 -1.00 6.49 21.35
C PRO A 121 -1.20 6.36 19.83
N PRO A 122 -0.61 7.24 19.00
CA PRO A 122 -0.59 7.02 17.57
C PRO A 122 0.28 5.81 17.23
N LYS A 123 -0.25 4.96 16.35
CA LYS A 123 0.44 3.82 15.76
C LYS A 123 1.10 4.25 14.46
N VAL A 124 2.34 3.81 14.25
CA VAL A 124 3.03 3.94 12.96
C VAL A 124 2.55 2.82 12.05
N GLY A 125 2.30 3.11 10.78
CA GLY A 125 1.89 2.12 9.79
C GLY A 125 1.93 2.67 8.37
N SER A 126 1.64 1.82 7.40
CA SER A 126 1.48 2.23 6.01
C SER A 126 0.06 2.73 5.81
N PHE A 127 -0.08 3.82 5.07
CA PHE A 127 -1.35 4.35 4.61
C PHE A 127 -1.33 4.42 3.09
N GLN A 128 -2.17 3.61 2.47
CA GLN A 128 -2.33 3.52 1.02
C GLN A 128 -3.66 4.17 0.64
N LEU A 129 -3.65 5.03 -0.40
CA LEU A 129 -4.90 5.59 -0.92
C LEU A 129 -5.83 4.48 -1.44
N PHE A 130 -7.11 4.62 -1.15
CA PHE A 130 -8.13 3.70 -1.64
C PHE A 130 -8.40 3.96 -3.12
N VAL A 131 -8.55 2.89 -3.91
CA VAL A 131 -8.93 2.97 -5.33
C VAL A 131 -10.38 2.47 -5.48
N GLU A 132 -11.22 3.28 -6.10
CA GLU A 132 -12.65 3.00 -6.28
C GLU A 132 -12.88 2.28 -7.62
N ASN A 133 -13.89 1.40 -7.67
CA ASN A 133 -14.33 0.68 -8.88
C ASN A 133 -13.32 -0.33 -9.45
N TYR A 134 -12.32 -0.72 -8.67
CA TYR A 134 -11.41 -1.81 -8.99
C TYR A 134 -11.94 -3.14 -8.43
N GLU A 135 -11.70 -4.22 -9.15
CA GLU A 135 -12.04 -5.60 -8.73
C GLU A 135 -10.79 -6.48 -8.79
N ASP A 136 -10.78 -7.59 -8.06
CA ASP A 136 -9.67 -8.54 -8.05
C ASP A 136 -9.32 -8.99 -9.48
N ALA A 137 -8.03 -9.00 -9.81
CA ALA A 137 -7.60 -9.39 -11.14
C ALA A 137 -8.05 -10.82 -11.49
N ALA A 138 -8.09 -11.73 -10.51
CA ALA A 138 -8.63 -13.08 -10.69
C ALA A 138 -10.07 -13.10 -11.24
N ILE A 139 -10.90 -12.12 -10.89
CA ILE A 139 -12.29 -12.01 -11.39
C ILE A 139 -12.27 -11.59 -12.86
N TRP A 140 -11.53 -10.53 -13.19
CA TRP A 140 -11.44 -10.01 -14.55
C TRP A 140 -10.75 -10.96 -15.53
N LEU A 141 -9.69 -11.64 -15.08
CA LEU A 141 -8.99 -12.63 -15.91
C LEU A 141 -9.92 -13.77 -16.35
N ARG A 142 -10.78 -14.28 -15.45
CA ARG A 142 -11.82 -15.27 -15.81
C ARG A 142 -12.82 -14.70 -16.80
N ARG A 143 -13.25 -13.44 -16.61
CA ARG A 143 -14.16 -12.77 -17.55
C ARG A 143 -13.54 -12.60 -18.93
N PHE A 144 -12.24 -12.32 -19.02
CA PHE A 144 -11.53 -12.20 -20.31
C PHE A 144 -11.33 -13.54 -21.04
N GLU A 145 -11.38 -14.66 -20.33
CA GLU A 145 -11.39 -15.99 -20.96
C GLU A 145 -12.72 -16.27 -21.66
N GLU A 146 -13.83 -15.86 -21.05
CA GLU A 146 -15.18 -16.02 -21.61
C GLU A 146 -15.52 -14.95 -22.65
N PHE A 147 -15.19 -13.69 -22.35
CA PHE A 147 -15.42 -12.51 -23.18
C PHE A 147 -14.11 -11.75 -23.40
N PRO A 148 -13.31 -12.14 -24.41
CA PRO A 148 -12.04 -11.49 -24.70
C PRO A 148 -12.22 -9.98 -24.94
N PRO A 149 -11.38 -9.12 -24.33
CA PRO A 149 -11.45 -7.68 -24.56
C PRO A 149 -11.07 -7.34 -26.00
N GLU A 150 -11.55 -6.18 -26.47
CA GLU A 150 -11.20 -5.65 -27.78
C GLU A 150 -9.66 -5.50 -27.93
N PRO A 151 -9.12 -5.58 -29.16
CA PRO A 151 -7.67 -5.57 -29.39
C PRO A 151 -6.93 -4.39 -28.73
N ASP A 152 -7.52 -3.19 -28.76
CA ASP A 152 -6.93 -1.99 -28.18
C ASP A 152 -6.88 -2.06 -26.64
N VAL A 153 -7.97 -2.54 -26.01
CA VAL A 153 -8.02 -2.77 -24.57
C VAL A 153 -7.04 -3.86 -24.16
N LYS A 154 -6.93 -4.92 -24.94
CA LYS A 154 -5.97 -6.00 -24.70
C LYS A 154 -4.52 -5.49 -24.76
N ALA A 155 -4.22 -4.60 -25.70
CA ALA A 155 -2.91 -3.96 -25.81
C ALA A 155 -2.62 -3.04 -24.61
N GLU A 156 -3.58 -2.22 -24.17
CA GLU A 156 -3.43 -1.42 -22.94
C GLU A 156 -3.25 -2.30 -21.70
N PHE A 157 -4.05 -3.36 -21.55
CA PHE A 157 -3.92 -4.31 -20.46
C PHE A 157 -2.52 -4.93 -20.42
N GLN A 158 -1.99 -5.34 -21.57
CA GLN A 158 -0.64 -5.90 -21.66
C GLN A 158 0.42 -4.88 -21.17
N ARG A 159 0.28 -3.60 -21.52
CA ARG A 159 1.19 -2.54 -21.04
C ARG A 159 1.10 -2.33 -19.53
N GLN A 160 -0.12 -2.31 -18.97
CA GLN A 160 -0.33 -2.25 -17.53
C GLN A 160 0.27 -3.49 -16.83
N PHE A 161 0.09 -4.67 -17.42
CA PHE A 161 0.62 -5.92 -16.89
C PHE A 161 2.15 -5.95 -16.87
N GLU A 162 2.81 -5.47 -17.94
CA GLU A 162 4.27 -5.34 -17.98
C GLU A 162 4.79 -4.42 -16.85
N ARG A 163 4.07 -3.35 -16.51
CA ARG A 163 4.42 -2.48 -15.38
C ARG A 163 4.31 -3.20 -14.03
N LEU A 164 3.29 -4.04 -13.85
CA LEU A 164 3.16 -4.91 -12.67
C LEU A 164 4.34 -5.89 -12.55
N VAL A 165 4.69 -6.53 -13.67
CA VAL A 165 5.85 -7.44 -13.75
C VAL A 165 7.14 -6.73 -13.34
N ILE A 166 7.38 -5.54 -13.89
CA ILE A 166 8.58 -4.74 -13.61
C ILE A 166 8.65 -4.37 -12.12
N LEU A 167 7.54 -3.88 -11.54
CA LEU A 167 7.47 -3.57 -10.12
C LEU A 167 7.81 -4.79 -9.27
N ASP A 168 7.05 -5.87 -9.43
CA ASP A 168 7.17 -7.07 -8.60
C ASP A 168 8.54 -7.72 -8.72
N TYR A 169 9.12 -7.71 -9.92
CA TYR A 169 10.44 -8.26 -10.14
C TYR A 169 11.52 -7.44 -9.43
N ILE A 170 11.53 -6.11 -9.58
CA ILE A 170 12.53 -5.23 -8.94
C ILE A 170 12.46 -5.33 -7.41
N ILE A 171 11.26 -5.31 -6.83
CA ILE A 171 11.11 -5.40 -5.36
C ILE A 171 11.22 -6.84 -4.84
N ARG A 172 11.33 -7.83 -5.73
CA ARG A 172 11.21 -9.27 -5.46
C ARG A 172 10.04 -9.55 -4.52
N ASN A 173 8.83 -9.27 -5.00
CA ASN A 173 7.61 -9.56 -4.26
C ASN A 173 7.49 -11.08 -4.03
N THR A 174 7.19 -11.47 -2.79
CA THR A 174 7.08 -12.88 -2.35
C THR A 174 5.64 -13.33 -2.10
N ASP A 175 4.66 -12.46 -2.39
CA ASP A 175 3.23 -12.72 -2.14
C ASP A 175 2.29 -12.12 -3.19
N ARG A 176 2.71 -12.06 -4.46
CA ARG A 176 1.81 -11.63 -5.54
C ARG A 176 0.95 -12.78 -6.05
N GLY A 177 -0.21 -13.00 -5.43
CA GLY A 177 -1.33 -13.75 -5.99
C GLY A 177 -2.17 -12.93 -6.98
N ASN A 178 -3.08 -13.57 -7.71
CA ASN A 178 -4.00 -12.89 -8.65
C ASN A 178 -5.17 -12.16 -7.96
N ASP A 179 -5.30 -12.33 -6.66
CA ASP A 179 -6.14 -11.59 -5.71
C ASP A 179 -5.45 -10.34 -5.16
N ASN A 180 -4.11 -10.25 -5.25
CA ASN A 180 -3.33 -9.15 -4.68
C ASN A 180 -3.03 -8.02 -5.68
N TRP A 181 -3.69 -7.98 -6.82
CA TRP A 181 -3.68 -6.84 -7.73
C TRP A 181 -5.06 -6.70 -8.35
N LEU A 182 -5.45 -5.48 -8.62
CA LEU A 182 -6.80 -5.15 -9.03
C LEU A 182 -6.83 -4.63 -10.47
N ILE A 183 -7.96 -4.82 -11.14
CA ILE A 183 -8.24 -4.30 -12.47
C ILE A 183 -9.46 -3.39 -12.40
N TYR A 184 -9.31 -2.18 -12.92
CA TYR A 184 -10.41 -1.30 -13.30
C TYR A 184 -10.62 -1.44 -14.80
N TYR A 185 -11.85 -1.69 -15.23
CA TYR A 185 -12.20 -1.73 -16.63
C TYR A 185 -13.57 -1.09 -16.84
N ASP A 186 -13.59 0.06 -17.52
CA ASP A 186 -14.80 0.79 -17.87
C ASP A 186 -15.28 0.38 -19.26
N VAL A 187 -16.24 -0.53 -19.30
CA VAL A 187 -16.94 -0.92 -20.53
C VAL A 187 -18.02 0.13 -20.77
N LYS A 188 -17.67 1.22 -21.46
CA LYS A 188 -18.70 2.14 -21.94
C LYS A 188 -19.56 1.40 -22.97
N PRO A 189 -20.91 1.39 -22.82
CA PRO A 189 -21.76 0.75 -23.80
C PRO A 189 -21.57 1.46 -25.15
N THR A 190 -21.14 0.71 -26.16
CA THR A 190 -21.12 1.18 -27.54
C THR A 190 -22.55 1.57 -27.91
N LYS A 191 -22.78 2.81 -28.35
CA LYS A 191 -24.07 3.19 -28.95
C LYS A 191 -24.27 2.30 -30.16
N THR A 192 -25.15 1.31 -30.02
CA THR A 192 -25.69 0.54 -31.15
C THR A 192 -26.37 1.54 -32.08
N VAL A 193 -25.82 1.73 -33.27
CA VAL A 193 -26.53 2.39 -34.37
C VAL A 193 -27.71 1.49 -34.74
N ASN A 194 -28.92 2.05 -34.67
CA ASN A 194 -30.22 1.38 -34.76
C ASN A 194 -30.38 0.43 -35.96
N GLY A 195 -31.11 -0.66 -35.73
CA GLY A 195 -31.86 -1.35 -36.76
C GLY A 195 -32.24 -2.78 -36.43
N HIS A 196 -33.23 -2.99 -35.55
CA HIS A 196 -34.47 -3.75 -35.82
C HIS A 196 -35.28 -3.90 -34.53
N THR A 197 -36.55 -3.50 -34.64
CA THR A 197 -37.60 -3.59 -33.63
C THR A 197 -37.78 -5.01 -33.09
N GLY A 198 -37.78 -5.15 -31.77
CA GLY A 198 -38.11 -6.40 -31.09
C GLY A 198 -38.33 -6.14 -29.60
N SER A 199 -39.46 -5.56 -29.26
CA SER A 199 -39.95 -5.43 -27.88
C SER A 199 -40.06 -6.83 -27.26
N ILE A 200 -39.26 -7.14 -26.24
CA ILE A 200 -39.53 -8.29 -25.37
C ILE A 200 -39.87 -7.76 -23.98
N ASN A 201 -41.16 -7.79 -23.73
CA ASN A 201 -41.79 -7.49 -22.46
C ASN A 201 -41.35 -8.48 -21.39
N ASN A 202 -41.15 -7.95 -20.18
CA ASN A 202 -41.29 -8.69 -18.94
C ASN A 202 -42.64 -9.43 -18.93
N ALA A 203 -42.61 -10.76 -18.90
CA ALA A 203 -43.78 -11.57 -18.63
C ALA A 203 -43.44 -12.64 -17.58
N LYS A 204 -44.02 -12.45 -16.41
CA LYS A 204 -44.28 -13.50 -15.41
C LYS A 204 -45.01 -14.65 -16.10
N SER A 205 -44.58 -15.89 -15.86
CA SER A 205 -45.37 -17.07 -16.19
C SER A 205 -45.72 -17.82 -14.91
N ALA A 206 -47.02 -17.95 -14.69
CA ALA A 206 -47.62 -18.89 -13.77
C ALA A 206 -48.51 -19.85 -14.58
N ARG A 207 -48.41 -21.16 -14.28
CA ARG A 207 -49.53 -22.04 -13.84
C ARG A 207 -49.60 -23.44 -14.51
N MET A 208 -49.48 -24.48 -13.65
CA MET A 208 -50.18 -25.81 -13.53
C MET A 208 -50.34 -26.74 -14.76
N GLY A 209 -50.32 -28.09 -14.69
CA GLY A 209 -50.26 -29.16 -13.66
C GLY A 209 -50.10 -30.51 -14.42
N ALA A 210 -49.85 -31.71 -13.89
CA ALA A 210 -50.24 -32.37 -12.64
C ALA A 210 -49.40 -33.65 -12.38
N GLY A 211 -49.35 -34.11 -11.11
CA GLY A 211 -48.87 -35.46 -10.71
C GLY A 211 -48.15 -35.49 -9.35
N ASP A 212 -48.87 -35.79 -8.27
CA ASP A 212 -48.50 -35.83 -6.83
C ASP A 212 -48.26 -37.30 -6.35
N PRO A 213 -47.97 -37.68 -5.07
CA PRO A 213 -47.27 -37.02 -3.93
C PRO A 213 -46.17 -37.89 -3.24
N SER A 214 -45.34 -37.27 -2.38
CA SER A 214 -45.12 -37.75 -0.99
C SER A 214 -44.37 -36.74 -0.08
N ASN A 215 -45.14 -36.17 0.85
CA ASN A 215 -44.86 -35.62 2.20
C ASN A 215 -43.42 -35.34 2.70
N SER A 216 -43.15 -34.10 3.15
CA SER A 216 -43.24 -33.70 4.60
C SER A 216 -42.76 -32.25 4.86
N THR A 217 -43.57 -31.52 5.64
CA THR A 217 -43.56 -30.11 6.11
C THR A 217 -42.40 -29.70 7.04
N VAL A 218 -41.73 -28.54 6.84
CA VAL A 218 -41.86 -27.19 7.49
C VAL A 218 -41.67 -27.11 9.01
N VAL A 219 -40.71 -26.28 9.49
CA VAL A 219 -40.88 -25.15 10.48
C VAL A 219 -39.65 -24.21 10.43
N VAL A 220 -39.90 -22.90 10.39
CA VAL A 220 -38.96 -21.77 10.61
C VAL A 220 -39.17 -21.22 12.02
N VAL A 221 -38.09 -20.87 12.75
CA VAL A 221 -38.18 -20.02 13.95
C VAL A 221 -37.05 -18.98 13.94
N ASN A 222 -37.44 -17.71 14.00
CA ASN A 222 -36.60 -16.56 14.31
C ASN A 222 -36.61 -16.34 15.83
N GLU A 223 -35.47 -16.08 16.46
CA GLU A 223 -35.42 -15.55 17.83
C GLU A 223 -34.48 -14.34 17.92
N ALA A 224 -35.03 -13.25 18.46
CA ALA A 224 -34.33 -12.14 19.07
C ALA A 224 -34.11 -12.44 20.57
N PRO A 225 -33.25 -11.66 21.27
CA PRO A 225 -33.42 -11.53 22.71
C PRO A 225 -33.57 -10.07 23.18
N SER A 226 -34.49 -9.92 24.12
CA SER A 226 -34.81 -8.76 24.94
C SER A 226 -34.17 -8.84 26.33
N SER A 227 -33.69 -7.68 26.82
CA SER A 227 -33.74 -7.12 28.20
C SER A 227 -33.39 -7.95 29.46
N ILE A 228 -32.65 -7.35 30.41
CA ILE A 228 -33.18 -6.84 31.72
C ILE A 228 -32.08 -6.13 32.57
N ALA A 229 -32.58 -5.14 33.32
CA ALA A 229 -32.06 -4.23 34.36
C ALA A 229 -31.03 -4.80 35.39
N THR A 230 -30.27 -4.00 36.16
CA THR A 230 -30.77 -3.29 37.36
C THR A 230 -29.81 -2.21 37.88
N SER A 231 -30.43 -1.17 38.44
CA SER A 231 -29.99 0.06 39.10
C SER A 231 -29.04 -0.07 40.30
N ASN A 232 -28.34 1.03 40.62
CA ASN A 232 -28.30 1.60 41.97
C ASN A 232 -27.80 3.06 41.95
N ASN A 233 -28.66 3.97 42.43
CA ASN A 233 -28.35 5.35 42.82
C ASN A 233 -27.99 5.36 44.31
N LEU A 234 -27.10 6.26 44.73
CA LEU A 234 -27.08 6.82 46.08
C LEU A 234 -26.54 8.25 46.04
N ILE A 235 -27.36 9.16 46.58
CA ILE A 235 -27.11 10.58 46.85
C ILE A 235 -26.65 10.68 48.32
N LEU A 236 -25.72 11.58 48.65
CA LEU A 236 -25.88 12.45 49.84
C LEU A 236 -24.99 13.70 49.78
N ASP A 237 -25.62 14.80 50.16
CA ASP A 237 -25.18 16.19 50.27
C ASP A 237 -24.59 16.48 51.66
N THR A 238 -23.85 17.60 51.82
CA THR A 238 -23.81 18.52 52.99
C THR A 238 -22.68 19.57 52.87
N GLY A 239 -23.02 20.84 53.17
CA GLY A 239 -22.20 22.08 53.13
C GLY A 239 -20.96 22.12 54.04
N SER A 240 -20.22 23.22 54.23
CA SER A 240 -20.59 24.64 54.34
C SER A 240 -19.31 25.53 54.32
N THR A 241 -19.39 26.70 53.68
CA THR A 241 -18.80 28.06 53.93
C THR A 241 -17.40 28.36 54.58
N PRO A 242 -16.81 29.56 54.32
CA PRO A 242 -15.39 29.97 54.44
C PRO A 242 -15.12 30.77 55.76
N PRO A 243 -14.13 31.70 55.97
CA PRO A 243 -13.06 32.28 55.12
C PRO A 243 -11.67 32.44 55.81
N SER A 244 -10.67 33.02 55.11
CA SER A 244 -9.74 34.07 55.62
C SER A 244 -8.59 34.36 54.64
N ALA A 245 -8.47 35.64 54.25
CA ALA A 245 -7.25 36.31 53.76
C ALA A 245 -6.59 37.04 54.98
N PRO A 246 -5.47 37.82 54.92
CA PRO A 246 -4.82 38.41 53.74
C PRO A 246 -3.26 38.63 53.73
N SER A 247 -2.75 39.12 52.58
CA SER A 247 -1.64 40.10 52.37
C SER A 247 -0.15 39.66 52.46
N PRO A 248 0.84 40.48 51.98
CA PRO A 248 0.96 41.18 50.68
C PRO A 248 2.43 41.22 50.10
N GLY A 249 2.61 41.85 48.93
CA GLY A 249 3.90 42.40 48.41
C GLY A 249 4.54 41.59 47.27
N ASP A 250 5.03 42.13 46.15
CA ASP A 250 5.16 43.49 45.62
C ASP A 250 5.23 43.43 44.07
N LYS A 251 4.83 44.53 43.42
CA LYS A 251 5.00 44.87 41.99
C LYS A 251 6.19 45.86 41.85
N PRO A 252 6.49 46.50 40.68
CA PRO A 252 6.31 46.18 39.25
C PRO A 252 7.62 46.42 38.42
N LYS A 253 7.64 46.10 37.11
CA LYS A 253 7.84 47.01 35.93
C LYS A 253 8.78 46.28 34.94
N ASP A 254 8.75 46.33 33.60
CA ASP A 254 8.23 47.25 32.56
C ASP A 254 7.92 46.42 31.28
N GLN A 255 6.79 46.62 30.60
CA GLN A 255 6.55 47.44 29.39
C GLN A 255 7.14 46.96 28.04
N SER A 256 6.21 46.63 27.13
CA SER A 256 6.13 46.93 25.67
C SER A 256 7.23 46.36 24.75
N MET A 257 7.04 46.12 23.45
CA MET A 257 6.21 46.81 22.47
C MET A 257 5.96 45.94 21.21
N SER A 258 4.83 46.17 20.57
CA SER A 258 4.33 45.59 19.31
C SER A 258 4.64 46.51 18.13
N GLN A 259 4.90 46.00 16.90
CA GLN A 259 4.65 46.67 15.58
C GLN A 259 4.51 45.58 14.48
N GLN A 260 3.37 45.43 13.76
CA GLN A 260 2.84 46.16 12.56
C GLN A 260 3.74 46.03 11.33
N ILE A 261 3.37 45.25 10.29
CA ILE A 261 2.45 45.54 9.15
C ILE A 261 2.76 46.88 8.47
N VAL A 262 3.33 46.81 7.26
CA VAL A 262 3.43 47.91 6.30
C VAL A 262 3.02 47.41 4.91
N THR A 263 1.99 48.05 4.36
CA THR A 263 1.50 48.02 2.99
C THR A 263 2.28 49.00 2.10
N GLY A 264 2.35 48.73 0.80
CA GLY A 264 2.86 49.67 -0.21
C GLY A 264 2.53 49.21 -1.62
N ASP A 265 1.53 49.86 -2.23
CA ASP A 265 1.16 49.79 -3.65
C ASP A 265 2.13 50.61 -4.54
N ILE A 266 2.15 50.32 -5.85
CA ILE A 266 1.83 51.24 -6.99
C ILE A 266 2.53 50.85 -8.32
N VAL A 267 1.66 50.45 -9.28
CA VAL A 267 1.53 50.86 -10.71
C VAL A 267 2.51 50.38 -11.80
N GLY A 268 1.90 49.82 -12.85
CA GLY A 268 2.39 49.78 -14.24
C GLY A 268 1.41 49.02 -15.14
N GLY A 269 0.49 49.74 -15.80
CA GLY A 269 -0.55 49.17 -16.66
C GLY A 269 -0.17 49.02 -18.14
N SER A 270 -1.01 48.29 -18.90
CA SER A 270 -1.32 48.53 -20.33
C SER A 270 -2.54 47.69 -20.76
N GLN A 271 -3.52 48.37 -21.38
CA GLN A 271 -4.74 47.84 -22.01
C GLN A 271 -4.44 47.27 -23.41
N SER A 272 -5.14 46.23 -23.88
CA SER A 272 -6.22 46.25 -24.91
C SER A 272 -6.07 44.90 -25.68
N ASN A 273 -7.07 44.17 -26.20
CA ASN A 273 -8.31 44.50 -26.88
C ASN A 273 -9.33 43.35 -26.71
N GLU A 274 -10.60 43.71 -26.54
CA GLU A 274 -11.75 42.85 -26.78
C GLU A 274 -12.04 42.80 -28.29
N GLN A 275 -12.23 41.60 -28.84
CA GLN A 275 -13.01 41.39 -30.06
C GLN A 275 -14.05 40.32 -29.80
N ASN A 276 -15.30 40.78 -29.83
CA ASN A 276 -16.52 40.02 -29.79
C ASN A 276 -16.81 39.51 -31.21
N ASN A 277 -17.07 38.20 -31.38
CA ASN A 277 -17.75 37.70 -32.57
C ASN A 277 -18.65 36.51 -32.23
N GLN A 278 -19.91 36.66 -32.62
CA GLN A 278 -21.02 35.73 -32.44
C GLN A 278 -20.93 34.51 -33.36
N ALA A 279 -21.60 33.44 -32.90
CA ALA A 279 -22.33 32.43 -33.66
C ALA A 279 -21.54 31.51 -34.62
N GLY A 280 -21.33 30.27 -34.14
CA GLY A 280 -21.10 29.09 -34.97
C GLY A 280 -21.53 27.86 -34.18
N GLY A 281 -22.81 27.48 -34.28
CA GLY A 281 -23.33 26.24 -33.74
C GLY A 281 -22.76 25.06 -34.52
N GLY A 282 -21.64 24.54 -34.06
CA GLY A 282 -21.09 23.25 -34.48
C GLY A 282 -21.47 22.21 -33.43
N ASP A 283 -22.26 21.22 -33.84
CA ASP A 283 -22.49 19.99 -33.09
C ASP A 283 -21.14 19.33 -32.80
N VAL A 284 -20.62 19.53 -31.58
CA VAL A 284 -19.46 18.78 -31.09
C VAL A 284 -19.99 17.38 -30.82
N THR A 285 -19.95 16.52 -31.84
CA THR A 285 -20.04 15.08 -31.65
C THR A 285 -18.91 14.68 -30.71
N SER A 286 -19.21 14.61 -29.41
CA SER A 286 -18.32 14.06 -28.41
C SER A 286 -18.12 12.59 -28.78
N GLN A 287 -17.01 12.30 -29.46
CA GLN A 287 -16.59 10.93 -29.72
C GLN A 287 -16.61 10.19 -28.37
N PRO A 288 -17.21 8.99 -28.28
CA PRO A 288 -17.18 8.22 -27.05
C PRO A 288 -15.71 8.00 -26.69
N GLU A 289 -15.29 8.49 -25.51
CA GLU A 289 -13.91 8.28 -25.07
C GLU A 289 -13.59 6.78 -25.07
N PRO A 290 -12.37 6.40 -25.49
CA PRO A 290 -12.00 5.00 -25.61
C PRO A 290 -12.14 4.26 -24.27
N PRO A 291 -12.45 2.95 -24.28
CA PRO A 291 -12.50 2.13 -23.08
C PRO A 291 -11.17 2.19 -22.32
N VAL A 292 -11.26 2.35 -21.00
CA VAL A 292 -10.08 2.52 -20.13
C VAL A 292 -9.90 1.28 -19.27
N ILE A 293 -8.72 0.68 -19.33
CA ILE A 293 -8.29 -0.41 -18.43
C ILE A 293 -7.05 -0.01 -17.64
N ARG A 294 -7.04 -0.29 -16.34
CA ARG A 294 -5.93 0.07 -15.42
C ARG A 294 -5.68 -1.03 -14.41
N ILE A 295 -4.41 -1.21 -14.02
CA ILE A 295 -4.02 -2.11 -12.93
C ILE A 295 -3.69 -1.29 -11.68
N ALA A 296 -4.11 -1.79 -10.51
CA ALA A 296 -3.65 -1.31 -9.22
C ALA A 296 -2.90 -2.43 -8.47
N ALA A 297 -1.61 -2.21 -8.16
CA ALA A 297 -0.79 -3.13 -7.39
C ALA A 297 -0.91 -2.82 -5.89
N ILE A 298 -1.73 -3.60 -5.19
CA ILE A 298 -1.99 -3.46 -3.75
C ILE A 298 -1.23 -4.51 -2.94
N ASP A 299 -1.28 -4.45 -1.61
CA ASP A 299 -0.70 -5.46 -0.70
C ASP A 299 0.77 -5.82 -0.99
N ASN A 300 1.65 -4.81 -0.96
CA ASN A 300 3.07 -4.95 -1.24
C ASN A 300 3.90 -5.20 0.04
N GLY A 301 3.27 -5.62 1.14
CA GLY A 301 3.90 -5.75 2.45
C GLY A 301 4.96 -6.85 2.58
N LEU A 302 5.11 -7.71 1.57
CA LEU A 302 5.97 -8.90 1.60
C LEU A 302 6.96 -8.91 0.43
N ALA A 303 7.59 -7.76 0.22
CA ALA A 303 8.67 -7.54 -0.73
C ALA A 303 9.97 -7.08 -0.03
N PHE A 304 11.01 -6.82 -0.82
CA PHE A 304 12.36 -6.43 -0.39
C PHE A 304 13.06 -7.47 0.49
N PRO A 305 13.22 -8.72 0.03
CA PRO A 305 13.97 -9.72 0.78
C PRO A 305 15.47 -9.39 0.83
N PHE A 306 16.15 -9.82 1.89
CA PHE A 306 17.59 -9.64 2.08
C PHE A 306 18.43 -10.78 1.47
N LYS A 307 17.77 -11.82 0.94
CA LYS A 307 18.38 -12.90 0.13
C LYS A 307 17.31 -13.46 -0.80
N HIS A 308 17.68 -14.13 -1.91
CA HIS A 308 16.64 -14.84 -2.67
C HIS A 308 16.08 -15.99 -1.83
N PRO A 309 14.80 -16.36 -2.03
CA PRO A 309 14.21 -17.49 -1.34
C PRO A 309 15.00 -18.78 -1.56
N ASP A 310 15.00 -19.66 -0.56
CA ASP A 310 15.61 -20.99 -0.67
C ASP A 310 14.72 -21.88 -1.59
N GLU A 311 15.30 -22.82 -2.34
CA GLU A 311 14.60 -23.58 -3.41
C GLU A 311 13.34 -24.32 -2.94
N TRP A 312 13.36 -24.88 -1.73
CA TRP A 312 12.22 -25.57 -1.13
C TRP A 312 11.04 -24.62 -0.79
N ARG A 313 11.23 -23.30 -0.92
CA ARG A 313 10.21 -22.28 -0.71
C ARG A 313 10.36 -21.11 -1.69
N ALA A 314 10.09 -21.37 -2.96
CA ALA A 314 10.42 -20.48 -4.08
C ALA A 314 9.66 -19.14 -4.14
N TYR A 315 8.53 -18.96 -3.43
CA TYR A 315 7.62 -17.79 -3.51
C TYR A 315 7.47 -17.26 -4.95
N PRO A 316 6.77 -18.02 -5.80
CA PRO A 316 6.70 -17.68 -7.21
C PRO A 316 5.82 -16.46 -7.46
N TYR A 317 6.00 -15.84 -8.62
CA TYR A 317 5.09 -14.82 -9.12
C TYR A 317 3.88 -15.49 -9.78
N TYR A 318 2.68 -15.39 -9.21
CA TYR A 318 1.52 -16.12 -9.74
C TYR A 318 1.12 -15.64 -11.15
N TRP A 319 1.41 -14.38 -11.48
CA TRP A 319 1.19 -13.87 -12.83
C TRP A 319 2.08 -14.54 -13.89
N ALA A 320 3.16 -15.24 -13.52
CA ALA A 320 4.05 -15.90 -14.48
C ALA A 320 3.36 -17.05 -15.24
N TRP A 321 2.30 -17.63 -14.66
CA TRP A 321 1.52 -18.69 -15.32
C TRP A 321 0.43 -18.16 -16.25
N LEU A 322 0.17 -16.85 -16.24
CA LEU A 322 -0.82 -16.25 -17.12
C LEU A 322 -0.31 -16.23 -18.57
N PRO A 323 -1.22 -16.32 -19.57
CA PRO A 323 -0.83 -16.24 -20.97
C PRO A 323 -0.11 -14.92 -21.31
N TYR A 324 -0.45 -13.83 -20.63
CA TYR A 324 0.17 -12.51 -20.77
C TYR A 324 1.67 -12.50 -20.44
N ALA A 325 2.14 -13.40 -19.57
CA ALA A 325 3.55 -13.54 -19.23
C ALA A 325 4.38 -14.21 -20.34
N LYS A 326 3.74 -14.83 -21.33
CA LYS A 326 4.38 -15.45 -22.50
C LYS A 326 4.56 -14.49 -23.67
N ILE A 327 4.07 -13.25 -23.55
CA ILE A 327 4.23 -12.20 -24.56
C ILE A 327 5.54 -11.45 -24.29
N PRO A 328 6.40 -11.22 -25.30
CA PRO A 328 7.62 -10.44 -25.13
C PRO A 328 7.34 -9.03 -24.61
N PHE A 329 8.23 -8.48 -23.79
CA PHE A 329 8.10 -7.08 -23.38
C PHE A 329 7.95 -6.16 -24.59
N SER A 330 6.92 -5.32 -24.56
CA SER A 330 6.62 -4.37 -25.62
C SER A 330 7.77 -3.40 -25.89
N GLN A 331 7.84 -2.89 -27.12
CA GLN A 331 8.83 -1.86 -27.48
C GLN A 331 8.67 -0.58 -26.63
N GLU A 332 7.44 -0.26 -26.22
CA GLU A 332 7.16 0.87 -25.34
C GLU A 332 7.82 0.67 -23.96
N SER A 333 7.56 -0.45 -23.30
CA SER A 333 8.19 -0.78 -22.01
C SER A 333 9.72 -0.83 -22.12
N ARG A 334 10.25 -1.45 -23.18
CA ARG A 334 11.71 -1.49 -23.40
C ARG A 334 12.28 -0.08 -23.55
N LYS A 335 11.69 0.77 -24.38
CA LYS A 335 12.13 2.16 -24.59
C LYS A 335 12.04 3.00 -23.32
N GLN A 336 11.01 2.78 -22.50
CA GLN A 336 10.81 3.52 -21.25
C GLN A 336 11.79 3.09 -20.15
N PHE A 337 11.95 1.78 -19.92
CA PHE A 337 12.61 1.27 -18.72
C PHE A 337 14.08 0.88 -18.94
N TYR A 338 14.46 0.42 -20.13
CA TYR A 338 15.84 -0.01 -20.39
C TYR A 338 16.89 1.08 -20.13
N PRO A 339 16.72 2.35 -20.59
CA PRO A 339 17.69 3.41 -20.32
C PRO A 339 17.82 3.74 -18.83
N LEU A 340 16.70 3.73 -18.09
CA LEU A 340 16.68 4.03 -16.66
C LEU A 340 17.41 2.96 -15.84
N LEU A 341 17.16 1.68 -16.15
CA LEU A 341 17.72 0.56 -15.40
C LEU A 341 19.20 0.29 -15.71
N THR A 342 19.67 0.73 -16.88
CA THR A 342 21.09 0.67 -17.25
C THR A 342 21.91 1.80 -16.59
N ASP A 343 21.28 2.92 -16.23
CA ASP A 343 21.94 4.03 -15.56
C ASP A 343 22.21 3.72 -14.07
N MET A 344 23.48 3.61 -13.72
CA MET A 344 23.90 3.33 -12.34
C MET A 344 23.59 4.49 -11.39
N ASN A 345 23.52 5.74 -11.88
CA ASN A 345 23.14 6.87 -11.04
C ASN A 345 21.66 6.77 -10.66
N PHE A 346 20.79 6.45 -11.62
CA PHE A 346 19.37 6.19 -11.35
C PHE A 346 19.17 5.07 -10.31
N VAL A 347 19.89 3.95 -10.45
CA VAL A 347 19.83 2.84 -9.50
C VAL A 347 20.35 3.26 -8.11
N GLN A 348 21.42 4.05 -8.08
CA GLN A 348 21.98 4.58 -6.84
C GLN A 348 20.98 5.48 -6.10
N GLU A 349 20.37 6.43 -6.81
CA GLU A 349 19.35 7.33 -6.26
C GLU A 349 18.12 6.56 -5.77
N LEU A 350 17.70 5.51 -6.48
CA LEU A 350 16.62 4.64 -6.02
C LEU A 350 16.99 3.98 -4.68
N CYS A 351 18.19 3.42 -4.56
CA CYS A 351 18.66 2.85 -3.30
C CYS A 351 18.72 3.89 -2.18
N ASP A 352 19.11 5.12 -2.47
CA ASP A 352 19.18 6.22 -1.49
C ASP A 352 17.77 6.64 -1.04
N GLU A 353 16.81 6.76 -1.95
CA GLU A 353 15.40 7.02 -1.61
C GLU A 353 14.78 5.90 -0.76
N LEU A 354 15.15 4.64 -1.01
CA LEU A 354 14.75 3.51 -0.18
C LEU A 354 15.40 3.58 1.20
N TYR A 355 16.67 3.96 1.30
CA TYR A 355 17.36 4.15 2.57
C TYR A 355 16.64 5.17 3.47
N GLU A 356 16.18 6.28 2.90
CA GLU A 356 15.41 7.32 3.60
C GLU A 356 14.06 6.82 4.16
N VAL A 357 13.49 5.75 3.60
CA VAL A 357 12.28 5.13 4.12
C VAL A 357 12.62 4.10 5.19
N PHE A 358 13.53 3.17 4.88
CA PHE A 358 13.89 2.06 5.77
C PHE A 358 14.59 2.53 7.06
N SER A 359 15.44 3.55 6.99
CA SER A 359 16.18 4.10 8.13
C SER A 359 15.30 4.74 9.22
N LYS A 360 14.03 5.02 8.91
CA LYS A 360 13.05 5.53 9.89
C LYS A 360 12.59 4.48 10.90
N ASP A 361 12.85 3.20 10.63
CA ASP A 361 12.51 2.13 11.56
C ASP A 361 13.48 2.07 12.73
N GLY A 362 12.95 2.01 13.97
CA GLY A 362 13.81 1.85 15.16
C GLY A 362 14.57 0.51 15.21
N GLY A 363 14.18 -0.49 14.41
CA GLY A 363 14.90 -1.76 14.23
C GLY A 363 15.69 -1.83 12.91
N PHE A 364 15.98 -0.69 12.28
CA PHE A 364 16.78 -0.64 11.07
C PHE A 364 18.20 -1.17 11.30
N ASP A 365 18.63 -2.10 10.44
CA ASP A 365 20.00 -2.59 10.39
C ASP A 365 20.59 -2.30 9.00
N LYS A 366 21.66 -1.48 8.98
CA LYS A 366 22.30 -1.05 7.73
C LYS A 366 22.88 -2.22 6.93
N LYS A 367 23.42 -3.26 7.60
CA LYS A 367 23.99 -4.42 6.91
C LYS A 367 22.89 -5.25 6.25
N VAL A 368 21.75 -5.42 6.93
CA VAL A 368 20.58 -6.11 6.35
C VAL A 368 20.02 -5.31 5.18
N PHE A 369 19.94 -3.99 5.30
CA PHE A 369 19.51 -3.12 4.20
C PHE A 369 20.42 -3.24 2.97
N GLU A 370 21.75 -3.26 3.13
CA GLU A 370 22.66 -3.46 2.00
C GLU A 370 22.47 -4.82 1.32
N LYS A 371 22.09 -5.86 2.07
CA LYS A 371 21.72 -7.16 1.50
C LYS A 371 20.40 -7.08 0.71
N GLN A 372 19.39 -6.36 1.20
CA GLN A 372 18.16 -6.08 0.44
C GLN A 372 18.48 -5.36 -0.88
N MET A 373 19.36 -4.35 -0.84
CA MET A 373 19.77 -3.63 -2.03
C MET A 373 20.64 -4.48 -2.98
N SER A 374 21.40 -5.45 -2.45
CA SER A 374 22.12 -6.43 -3.27
C SER A 374 21.17 -7.30 -4.10
N VAL A 375 20.07 -7.77 -3.48
CA VAL A 375 19.00 -8.49 -4.19
C VAL A 375 18.34 -7.60 -5.23
N LEU A 376 17.92 -6.38 -4.84
CA LEU A 376 17.27 -5.43 -5.75
C LEU A 376 18.15 -5.11 -6.97
N ARG A 377 19.45 -4.87 -6.78
CA ARG A 377 20.40 -4.63 -7.87
C ARG A 377 20.54 -5.86 -8.79
N GLY A 378 20.56 -7.06 -8.22
CA GLY A 378 20.54 -8.30 -9.00
C GLY A 378 19.27 -8.49 -9.83
N GLN A 379 18.11 -8.14 -9.27
CA GLN A 379 16.84 -8.11 -10.00
C GLN A 379 16.87 -7.08 -11.14
N ILE A 380 17.38 -5.87 -10.88
CA ILE A 380 17.54 -4.84 -11.92
C ILE A 380 18.45 -5.33 -13.04
N LEU A 381 19.56 -6.02 -12.72
CA LEU A 381 20.47 -6.56 -13.72
C LEU A 381 19.79 -7.58 -14.64
N ASN A 382 19.08 -8.56 -14.08
CA ASN A 382 18.35 -9.55 -14.87
C ASN A 382 17.25 -8.91 -15.72
N LEU A 383 16.47 -7.99 -15.15
CA LEU A 383 15.43 -7.28 -15.87
C LEU A 383 16.00 -6.44 -17.03
N THR A 384 17.12 -5.76 -16.81
CA THR A 384 17.81 -4.98 -17.84
C THR A 384 18.21 -5.85 -19.01
N GLN A 385 18.77 -7.04 -18.75
CA GLN A 385 19.13 -7.99 -19.79
C GLN A 385 17.89 -8.52 -20.53
N ALA A 386 16.82 -8.86 -19.81
CA ALA A 386 15.57 -9.32 -20.42
C ALA A 386 14.93 -8.25 -21.33
N LEU A 387 14.92 -6.98 -20.90
CA LEU A 387 14.45 -5.87 -21.71
C LEU A 387 15.34 -5.64 -22.94
N LYS A 388 16.66 -5.78 -22.80
CA LYS A 388 17.61 -5.65 -23.92
C LYS A 388 17.33 -6.69 -25.00
N GLU A 389 17.17 -7.94 -24.61
CA GLU A 389 16.98 -9.08 -25.51
C GLU A 389 15.52 -9.26 -25.99
N GLY A 390 14.57 -8.51 -25.44
CA GLY A 390 13.15 -8.67 -25.78
C GLY A 390 12.57 -10.00 -25.28
N LYS A 391 13.00 -10.45 -24.10
CA LYS A 391 12.45 -11.63 -23.43
C LYS A 391 10.99 -11.41 -22.99
N THR A 392 10.32 -12.51 -22.69
CA THR A 392 8.99 -12.51 -22.04
C THR A 392 9.13 -12.39 -20.52
N PRO A 393 8.09 -11.93 -19.78
CA PRO A 393 8.04 -12.02 -18.33
C PRO A 393 8.29 -13.44 -17.79
N PHE A 394 7.79 -14.47 -18.48
CA PHE A 394 8.02 -15.87 -18.12
C PHE A 394 9.49 -16.27 -18.24
N GLN A 395 10.17 -15.86 -19.32
CA GLN A 395 11.61 -16.10 -19.47
C GLN A 395 12.43 -15.32 -18.43
N LEU A 396 12.01 -14.11 -18.06
CA LEU A 396 12.67 -13.30 -17.02
C LEU A 396 12.68 -14.02 -15.66
N VAL A 397 11.57 -14.65 -15.27
CA VAL A 397 11.51 -15.36 -13.96
C VAL A 397 12.29 -16.67 -13.97
N GLN A 398 12.64 -17.21 -15.14
CA GLN A 398 13.51 -18.37 -15.30
C GLN A 398 15.00 -18.01 -15.24
N MET A 399 15.34 -16.72 -15.29
CA MET A 399 16.74 -16.29 -15.21
C MET A 399 17.33 -16.62 -13.82
N PRO A 400 18.57 -17.12 -13.76
CA PRO A 400 19.23 -17.43 -12.48
C PRO A 400 19.25 -16.21 -11.54
N PRO A 401 18.93 -16.38 -10.24
CA PRO A 401 18.98 -15.27 -9.29
C PRO A 401 20.41 -14.75 -9.09
N ILE A 402 20.58 -13.44 -9.23
CA ILE A 402 21.88 -12.75 -9.08
C ILE A 402 21.84 -11.87 -7.83
N LEU A 403 22.99 -11.72 -7.17
CA LEU A 403 23.26 -10.73 -6.14
C LEU A 403 24.32 -9.76 -6.65
N VAL A 404 24.16 -8.47 -6.35
CA VAL A 404 25.10 -7.41 -6.74
C VAL A 404 25.50 -6.61 -5.51
N GLU A 405 26.65 -6.98 -4.95
CA GLU A 405 27.17 -6.43 -3.70
C GLU A 405 28.11 -5.25 -3.97
N ARG A 406 28.10 -4.26 -3.08
CA ARG A 406 29.14 -3.22 -3.08
C ARG A 406 30.42 -3.79 -2.47
N ARG A 407 31.55 -3.59 -3.14
CA ARG A 407 32.86 -3.87 -2.57
C ARG A 407 33.08 -2.98 -1.34
N PRO A 408 33.63 -3.52 -0.24
CA PRO A 408 34.13 -2.68 0.84
C PRO A 408 35.21 -1.77 0.26
N THR A 409 35.07 -0.46 0.46
CA THR A 409 36.17 0.48 0.21
C THR A 409 37.27 0.16 1.22
N SER A 410 38.28 -0.62 0.82
CA SER A 410 39.49 -0.73 1.62
C SER A 410 40.12 0.66 1.73
N SER A 411 40.47 1.07 2.96
CA SER A 411 41.04 2.40 3.26
C SER A 411 42.42 2.65 2.61
N ALA A 412 42.93 1.67 1.84
CA ALA A 412 44.29 1.66 1.30
C ALA A 412 44.46 2.38 -0.05
N ASN A 413 43.44 2.99 -0.66
CA ASN A 413 43.64 3.69 -1.94
C ASN A 413 42.72 4.91 -2.13
N ARG A 414 43.02 5.97 -1.39
CA ARG A 414 42.30 7.24 -1.36
C ARG A 414 42.67 8.21 -2.50
N GLY A 415 43.17 7.70 -3.63
CA GLY A 415 43.83 8.54 -4.65
C GLY A 415 43.44 8.32 -6.11
N ARG A 416 42.53 7.40 -6.45
CA ARG A 416 42.14 7.18 -7.87
C ARG A 416 40.63 7.29 -8.02
N LEU A 417 40.19 8.25 -8.82
CA LEU A 417 38.79 8.41 -9.23
C LEU A 417 38.38 7.16 -10.01
N ARG A 418 37.71 6.22 -9.32
CA ARG A 418 37.17 5.00 -9.95
C ARG A 418 35.77 5.29 -10.47
N SER A 419 35.45 4.76 -11.65
CA SER A 419 34.08 4.73 -12.16
C SER A 419 33.18 3.99 -11.16
N MET A 420 31.95 4.46 -10.93
CA MET A 420 31.00 3.80 -10.00
C MET A 420 30.77 2.31 -10.34
N THR A 421 30.98 1.92 -11.60
CA THR A 421 30.88 0.52 -12.07
C THR A 421 31.91 -0.41 -11.43
N ASP A 422 33.06 0.09 -10.99
CA ASP A 422 34.16 -0.73 -10.43
C ASP A 422 33.92 -1.12 -8.95
N ASN A 423 32.85 -0.60 -8.34
CA ASN A 423 32.54 -0.77 -6.93
C ASN A 423 31.60 -1.95 -6.65
N PHE A 424 31.16 -2.70 -7.66
CA PHE A 424 30.21 -3.79 -7.47
C PHE A 424 30.80 -5.15 -7.87
N THR A 425 30.40 -6.19 -7.14
CA THR A 425 30.69 -7.60 -7.46
C THR A 425 29.39 -8.33 -7.70
N GLN A 426 29.32 -9.03 -8.83
CA GLN A 426 28.22 -9.93 -9.15
C GLN A 426 28.52 -11.32 -8.60
N SER A 427 27.54 -11.93 -7.95
CA SER A 427 27.61 -13.32 -7.52
C SER A 427 26.28 -14.02 -7.76
N PHE A 428 26.35 -15.30 -8.10
CA PHE A 428 25.17 -16.16 -8.11
C PHE A 428 24.95 -16.68 -6.69
N GLN A 429 23.68 -16.78 -6.27
CA GLN A 429 23.38 -17.42 -4.99
C GLN A 429 23.86 -18.88 -5.05
N LYS A 430 24.87 -19.22 -4.24
CA LYS A 430 25.38 -20.59 -4.15
C LYS A 430 24.29 -21.47 -3.54
N THR A 431 23.69 -22.33 -4.35
CA THR A 431 22.77 -23.39 -3.93
C THR A 431 23.62 -24.51 -3.33
N ALA A 432 23.80 -24.52 -2.02
CA ALA A 432 24.24 -25.75 -1.36
C ALA A 432 23.02 -26.68 -1.25
N PRO A 433 23.01 -27.87 -1.88
CA PRO A 433 21.96 -28.84 -1.66
C PRO A 433 21.96 -29.21 -0.17
N PHE A 434 20.78 -29.18 0.46
CA PHE A 434 20.64 -29.39 1.90
C PHE A 434 20.95 -30.84 2.34
N PHE A 435 21.19 -31.74 1.39
CA PHE A 435 21.69 -33.10 1.60
C PHE A 435 22.73 -33.45 0.54
N THR A 436 24.01 -33.35 0.90
CA THR A 436 25.05 -34.24 0.35
C THR A 436 25.16 -35.41 1.31
N TRP A 437 24.55 -36.54 0.99
CA TRP A 437 24.88 -37.81 1.64
C TRP A 437 26.31 -38.18 1.21
N CYS A 438 27.22 -38.26 2.18
CA CYS A 438 28.44 -39.05 2.08
C CYS A 438 28.21 -40.36 2.82
#